data_AF-A0A4T0BSN2-F1
#
_entry.id   AF-A0A4T0BSN2-F1
#
_cell.length_a   1.000
_cell.length_b   1.000
_cell.length_c   1.000
_cell.angle_alpha   90.00
_cell.angle_beta   90.00
_cell.angle_gamma   90.00
#
_symmetry.space_group_name_H-M   'P 1'
#
loop_
_entity.id
_entity.type
_entity.pdbx_description
1 polymer ?
#
loop_
_entity_poly.entity_id
_entity_poly.type
_entity_poly.pdbx_seq_one_letter_code
_entity_poly.pdbx_strand_id
1 'polypeptide(L)'
;MTDPSPNIPWYKAYTGSTPQGRLGDGREQSLLIHVRNLSPTTPSSVATAIDSFGFTNQYLMTIGPRKATLLTSLIISRKPKIMLELGGYIGYSAVVLGAAVKAAGGERYISIESNEVFASIAREM
;
A
#
# COMPACT_ATOMS: atom_id res chain seq x y z
N MET A 1 4.47 22.00 -11.42
CA MET A 1 3.52 20.88 -11.23
C MET A 1 3.30 20.72 -9.73
N THR A 2 2.19 21.24 -9.23
CA THR A 2 1.84 21.25 -7.80
C THR A 2 1.30 19.89 -7.38
N ASP A 3 1.82 19.35 -6.28
CA ASP A 3 1.33 18.14 -5.63
C ASP A 3 -0.20 18.26 -5.40
N PRO A 4 -1.03 17.33 -5.93
CA PRO A 4 -2.48 17.38 -5.77
C PRO A 4 -2.93 16.97 -4.36
N SER A 5 -2.01 16.62 -3.46
CA SER A 5 -2.35 16.29 -2.08
C SER A 5 -2.93 17.53 -1.37
N PRO A 6 -4.06 17.40 -0.64
CA PRO A 6 -4.60 18.48 0.16
C PRO A 6 -3.51 19.00 1.12
N ASN A 7 -3.52 20.30 1.38
CA ASN A 7 -2.50 21.05 2.14
C ASN A 7 -2.51 20.69 3.64
N ILE A 8 -2.43 19.40 3.95
CA ILE A 8 -2.48 18.82 5.28
C ILE A 8 -1.04 18.44 5.62
N PRO A 9 -0.45 19.05 6.66
CA PRO A 9 0.88 18.67 7.13
C PRO A 9 0.94 17.17 7.42
N TRP A 10 1.97 16.49 6.92
CA TRP A 10 2.09 15.03 7.00
C TRP A 10 1.94 14.48 8.43
N TYR A 11 2.37 15.23 9.45
CA TYR A 11 2.24 14.83 10.86
C TYR A 11 0.79 14.82 11.37
N LYS A 12 -0.11 15.63 10.78
CA LYS A 12 -1.53 15.68 11.20
C LYS A 12 -2.33 14.45 10.76
N ALA A 13 -1.87 13.73 9.73
CA ALA A 13 -2.39 12.39 9.41
C ALA A 13 -2.09 11.38 10.53
N TYR A 14 -1.03 11.61 11.32
CA TYR A 14 -0.62 10.74 12.44
C TYR A 14 -1.16 11.17 13.81
N THR A 15 -1.60 12.43 13.99
CA THR A 15 -2.03 12.97 15.30
C THR A 15 -3.56 13.04 15.51
N GLY A 16 -4.38 12.63 14.55
CA GLY A 16 -5.81 12.38 14.76
C GLY A 16 -6.71 13.61 14.95
N SER A 17 -6.31 14.80 14.46
CA SER A 17 -7.02 16.07 14.71
C SER A 17 -8.14 16.44 13.72
N THR A 18 -8.55 15.54 12.80
CA THR A 18 -9.74 15.73 11.94
C THR A 18 -10.66 14.49 11.97
N PRO A 19 -12.00 14.63 11.93
CA PRO A 19 -12.92 13.47 11.98
C PRO A 19 -12.81 12.55 10.75
N GLN A 20 -12.56 13.12 9.56
CA GLN A 20 -12.19 12.40 8.34
C GLN A 20 -10.68 12.55 8.13
N GLY A 21 -9.98 11.44 7.91
CA GLY A 21 -8.52 11.43 7.71
C GLY A 21 -7.74 10.72 8.81
N ARG A 22 -8.40 10.01 9.73
CA ARG A 22 -7.71 9.20 10.74
C ARG A 22 -7.36 7.85 10.13
N LEU A 23 -6.16 7.36 10.44
CA LEU A 23 -5.89 5.93 10.35
C LEU A 23 -6.98 5.16 11.10
N GLY A 24 -7.64 4.22 10.43
CA GLY A 24 -8.72 3.42 11.02
C GLY A 24 -10.07 4.15 11.14
N ASP A 25 -10.34 5.17 10.33
CA ASP A 25 -11.67 5.79 10.25
C ASP A 25 -12.70 4.99 9.42
N GLY A 26 -12.36 3.75 9.07
CA GLY A 26 -13.20 2.83 8.30
C GLY A 26 -12.81 2.73 6.83
N ARG A 27 -11.94 3.62 6.34
CA ARG A 27 -11.51 3.64 4.93
C ARG A 27 -10.79 2.38 4.51
N GLU A 28 -10.02 1.77 5.40
CA GLU A 28 -9.27 0.56 5.13
C GLU A 28 -10.22 -0.64 4.95
N GLN A 29 -11.32 -0.69 5.71
CA GLN A 29 -12.38 -1.69 5.52
C GLN A 29 -13.16 -1.43 4.23
N SER A 30 -13.49 -0.16 3.93
CA SER A 30 -14.14 0.20 2.65
C SER A 30 -13.27 -0.18 1.45
N LEU A 31 -11.96 0.03 1.55
CA LEU A 31 -10.99 -0.42 0.55
C LEU A 31 -11.02 -1.94 0.39
N LEU A 32 -10.98 -2.70 1.49
CA LEU A 32 -11.03 -4.16 1.44
C LEU A 32 -12.30 -4.67 0.74
N ILE A 33 -13.46 -4.09 1.05
CA ILE A 33 -14.73 -4.42 0.37
C ILE A 33 -14.64 -4.09 -1.12
N HIS A 34 -14.09 -2.93 -1.48
CA HIS A 34 -13.92 -2.53 -2.87
C HIS A 34 -13.04 -3.52 -3.65
N VAL A 35 -11.88 -3.89 -3.11
CA VAL A 35 -10.96 -4.85 -3.73
C VAL A 35 -11.64 -6.22 -3.89
N ARG A 36 -12.34 -6.72 -2.85
CA ARG A 36 -13.09 -7.99 -2.92
C ARG A 36 -14.15 -7.99 -4.00
N ASN A 37 -14.91 -6.91 -4.14
CA ASN A 37 -15.95 -6.79 -5.16
C ASN A 37 -15.39 -6.82 -6.59
N LEU A 38 -14.17 -6.31 -6.79
CA LEU A 38 -13.47 -6.39 -8.08
C LEU A 38 -12.82 -7.76 -8.33
N SER A 39 -12.56 -8.53 -7.28
CA SER A 39 -11.94 -9.87 -7.33
C SER A 39 -10.69 -9.93 -8.24
N PRO A 40 -9.69 -9.05 -8.02
CA PRO A 40 -8.47 -9.06 -8.81
C PRO A 40 -7.67 -10.35 -8.60
N THR A 41 -7.05 -10.86 -9.66
CA THR A 41 -6.31 -12.14 -9.65
C THR A 41 -4.80 -11.98 -9.80
N THR A 42 -4.30 -10.75 -9.94
CA THR A 42 -2.87 -10.47 -10.14
C THR A 42 -2.40 -9.35 -9.22
N PRO A 43 -1.12 -9.30 -8.82
CA PRO A 43 -0.58 -8.20 -8.02
C PRO A 43 -0.82 -6.83 -8.65
N SER A 44 -0.67 -6.74 -9.98
CA SER A 44 -0.93 -5.51 -10.72
C SER A 44 -2.40 -5.09 -10.65
N SER A 45 -3.34 -6.03 -10.80
CA SER A 45 -4.78 -5.70 -10.71
C SER A 45 -5.22 -5.36 -9.29
N VAL A 46 -4.62 -5.96 -8.26
CA VAL A 46 -4.81 -5.55 -6.85
C VAL A 46 -4.31 -4.12 -6.64
N ALA A 47 -3.09 -3.80 -7.07
CA ALA A 47 -2.51 -2.47 -6.95
C ALA A 47 -3.37 -1.41 -7.68
N THR A 48 -3.84 -1.73 -8.89
CA THR A 48 -4.77 -0.86 -9.63
C THR A 48 -6.08 -0.64 -8.88
N ALA A 49 -6.68 -1.68 -8.30
CA ALA A 49 -7.90 -1.53 -7.50
C ALA A 49 -7.69 -0.59 -6.29
N ILE A 50 -6.55 -0.73 -5.60
CA ILE A 50 -6.20 0.14 -4.46
C ILE A 50 -5.98 1.58 -4.91
N ASP A 51 -5.22 1.79 -6.00
CA ASP A 51 -4.96 3.12 -6.53
C ASP A 51 -6.26 3.80 -6.98
N SER A 52 -7.12 3.08 -7.72
CA SER A 52 -8.43 3.59 -8.15
C SER A 52 -9.31 4.02 -6.98
N PHE A 53 -9.32 3.25 -5.88
CA PHE A 53 -10.03 3.63 -4.66
C PHE A 53 -9.46 4.90 -4.02
N GLY A 54 -8.13 4.97 -3.90
CA GLY A 54 -7.42 6.09 -3.28
C GLY A 54 -7.56 7.42 -4.04
N PHE A 55 -7.65 7.37 -5.37
CA PHE A 55 -7.84 8.57 -6.20
C PHE A 55 -9.28 9.10 -6.20
N THR A 56 -10.27 8.22 -6.03
CA THR A 56 -11.69 8.58 -6.21
C THR A 56 -12.42 8.87 -4.92
N ASN A 57 -12.05 8.20 -3.81
CA ASN A 57 -12.85 8.23 -2.60
C ASN A 57 -12.13 8.92 -1.45
N GLN A 58 -10.93 8.46 -1.07
CA GLN A 58 -10.22 8.93 0.12
C GLN A 58 -8.71 8.71 0.01
N TYR A 59 -7.92 9.71 0.43
CA TYR A 59 -6.46 9.62 0.44
C TYR A 59 -5.97 8.41 1.27
N LEU A 60 -5.10 7.59 0.69
CA LEU A 60 -4.42 6.48 1.36
C LEU A 60 -2.94 6.78 1.48
N MET A 61 -2.30 6.37 2.58
CA MET A 61 -0.88 6.58 2.81
C MET A 61 0.02 5.55 2.10
N THR A 62 -0.38 5.11 0.90
CA THR A 62 0.43 4.17 0.13
C THR A 62 1.66 4.88 -0.46
N ILE A 63 2.63 4.09 -0.92
CA ILE A 63 3.74 4.63 -1.70
C ILE A 63 3.28 5.15 -3.08
N GLY A 64 2.12 4.70 -3.56
CA GLY A 64 1.59 5.02 -4.88
C GLY A 64 2.49 4.56 -6.04
N PRO A 65 2.00 4.67 -7.29
CA PRO A 65 2.66 4.06 -8.45
C PRO A 65 4.02 4.69 -8.75
N ARG A 66 4.17 6.00 -8.55
CA ARG A 66 5.42 6.71 -8.88
C ARG A 66 6.59 6.24 -8.01
N LYS A 67 6.42 6.13 -6.68
CA LYS A 67 7.49 5.65 -5.80
C LYS A 67 7.66 4.13 -5.93
N ALA A 68 6.57 3.40 -6.17
CA ALA A 68 6.64 1.96 -6.43
C ALA A 68 7.53 1.64 -7.63
N THR A 69 7.39 2.33 -8.76
CA THR A 69 8.25 2.14 -9.95
C THR A 69 9.74 2.34 -9.66
N LEU A 70 10.09 3.33 -8.83
CA LEU A 70 11.49 3.55 -8.43
C LEU A 70 12.02 2.37 -7.60
N LEU A 71 11.24 1.93 -6.61
CA LEU A 71 11.62 0.82 -5.73
C LEU A 71 11.69 -0.51 -6.47
N THR A 72 10.76 -0.80 -7.38
CA THR A 72 10.79 -2.04 -8.18
C THR A 72 11.99 -2.07 -9.12
N SER A 73 12.37 -0.93 -9.70
CA SER A 73 13.61 -0.81 -10.51
C SER A 73 14.86 -1.13 -9.68
N LEU A 74 14.90 -0.67 -8.42
CA LEU A 74 15.99 -1.02 -7.50
C LEU A 74 15.98 -2.52 -7.14
N ILE A 75 14.81 -3.12 -6.90
CA ILE A 75 14.69 -4.56 -6.64
C ILE A 75 15.19 -5.39 -7.82
N ILE A 76 14.79 -5.05 -9.04
CA ILE A 76 15.19 -5.77 -10.26
C ILE A 76 16.71 -5.69 -10.48
N SER A 77 17.30 -4.52 -10.24
CA SER A 77 18.75 -4.33 -10.39
C SER A 77 19.57 -4.99 -9.28
N ARG A 78 19.07 -5.02 -8.04
CA ARG A 78 19.80 -5.53 -6.87
C ARG A 78 19.54 -6.99 -6.56
N LYS A 79 18.44 -7.57 -7.05
CA LYS A 79 18.04 -8.98 -6.87
C LYS A 79 18.16 -9.46 -5.41
N PRO A 80 17.50 -8.78 -4.45
CA PRO A 80 17.60 -9.17 -3.04
C PRO A 80 17.03 -10.57 -2.83
N LYS A 81 17.73 -11.40 -2.05
CA LYS A 81 17.22 -12.72 -1.64
C LYS A 81 16.11 -12.62 -0.60
N ILE A 82 16.24 -11.69 0.33
CA ILE A 82 15.26 -11.41 1.37
C ILE A 82 15.04 -9.90 1.43
N MET A 83 13.79 -9.47 1.48
CA MET A 83 13.42 -8.06 1.67
C MET A 83 12.52 -7.92 2.90
N LEU A 84 12.80 -6.91 3.72
CA LEU A 84 12.04 -6.58 4.93
C LEU A 84 11.39 -5.21 4.75
N GLU A 85 10.11 -5.12 5.12
CA GLU A 85 9.31 -3.91 5.18
C GLU A 85 8.84 -3.67 6.61
N LEU A 86 8.96 -2.42 7.07
CA LEU A 86 8.46 -1.96 8.36
C LEU A 86 7.30 -0.99 8.11
N GLY A 87 6.10 -1.38 8.52
CA GLY A 87 4.85 -0.66 8.25
C GLY A 87 4.19 -1.13 6.95
N GLY A 88 3.45 -2.23 7.02
CA GLY A 88 2.73 -2.80 5.88
C GLY A 88 1.42 -2.08 5.56
N TYR A 89 0.80 -1.40 6.55
CA TYR A 89 -0.49 -0.74 6.45
C TYR A 89 -1.53 -1.68 5.77
N ILE A 90 -2.12 -1.27 4.64
CA ILE A 90 -3.11 -2.07 3.90
C ILE A 90 -2.50 -3.00 2.86
N GLY A 91 -1.18 -3.19 2.81
CA GLY A 91 -0.52 -4.21 1.97
C GLY A 91 -0.15 -3.78 0.55
N TYR A 92 -0.41 -2.53 0.13
CA TYR A 92 -0.10 -2.06 -1.24
C TYR A 92 1.36 -2.28 -1.64
N SER A 93 2.29 -1.88 -0.79
CA SER A 93 3.72 -2.03 -1.06
C SER A 93 4.15 -3.49 -1.01
N ALA A 94 3.60 -4.30 -0.10
CA ALA A 94 3.84 -5.75 -0.07
C ALA A 94 3.39 -6.43 -1.38
N VAL A 95 2.24 -6.05 -1.94
CA VAL A 95 1.75 -6.56 -3.24
C VAL A 95 2.73 -6.21 -4.36
N VAL A 96 3.08 -4.93 -4.50
CA VAL A 96 3.89 -4.46 -5.64
C VAL A 96 5.36 -4.86 -5.51
N LEU A 97 5.96 -4.63 -4.35
CA LEU A 97 7.37 -4.90 -4.11
C LEU A 97 7.62 -6.40 -3.91
N GLY A 98 6.71 -7.11 -3.25
CA GLY A 98 6.79 -8.57 -3.10
C GLY A 98 6.73 -9.28 -4.46
N ALA A 99 5.86 -8.83 -5.37
CA ALA A 99 5.83 -9.32 -6.75
C ALA A 99 7.16 -9.08 -7.48
N ALA A 100 7.75 -7.89 -7.32
CA ALA A 100 9.05 -7.56 -7.91
C ALA A 100 10.19 -8.40 -7.32
N VAL A 101 10.21 -8.63 -6.00
CA VAL A 101 11.22 -9.48 -5.35
C VAL A 101 11.11 -10.91 -5.87
N LYS A 102 9.90 -11.46 -5.96
CA LYS A 102 9.66 -12.80 -6.53
C LYS A 102 10.13 -12.87 -7.98
N ALA A 103 9.79 -11.89 -8.82
CA ALA A 103 10.21 -11.85 -10.21
C ALA A 103 11.74 -11.71 -10.38
N ALA A 104 12.41 -11.05 -9.43
CA ALA A 104 13.87 -10.91 -9.42
C ALA A 104 14.61 -12.16 -8.88
N GLY A 105 13.90 -13.24 -8.53
CA GLY A 105 14.48 -14.47 -7.97
C GLY A 105 14.78 -14.40 -6.48
N GLY A 106 14.11 -13.50 -5.76
CA GLY A 106 14.12 -13.44 -4.31
C GLY A 106 13.32 -14.58 -3.67
N GLU A 107 13.66 -14.91 -2.44
CA GLU A 107 13.14 -16.06 -1.70
C GLU A 107 12.05 -15.65 -0.71
N ARG A 108 12.16 -14.46 -0.10
CA ARG A 108 11.19 -13.98 0.91
C ARG A 108 11.00 -12.46 0.86
N TYR A 109 9.75 -12.05 1.05
CA TYR A 109 9.36 -10.69 1.39
C TYR A 109 8.65 -10.73 2.75
N ILE A 110 9.16 -9.99 3.72
CA ILE A 110 8.64 -9.98 5.10
C ILE A 110 8.11 -8.58 5.37
N SER A 111 6.82 -8.45 5.62
CA SER A 111 6.20 -7.19 6.03
C SER A 111 5.80 -7.28 7.50
N ILE A 112 6.23 -6.30 8.28
CA ILE A 112 5.90 -6.19 9.71
C ILE A 112 4.95 -5.02 9.89
N GLU A 113 3.73 -5.32 10.32
CA GLU A 113 2.71 -4.33 10.68
C GLU A 113 2.32 -4.50 12.15
N SER A 114 2.31 -3.38 12.88
CA SER A 114 2.02 -3.32 14.31
C SER A 114 0.54 -3.37 14.63
N ASN A 115 -0.30 -2.84 13.75
CA ASN A 115 -1.74 -2.80 13.92
C ASN A 115 -2.38 -4.08 13.36
N GLU A 116 -3.02 -4.89 14.21
CA GLU A 116 -3.60 -6.17 13.82
C GLU A 116 -4.68 -6.06 12.75
N VAL A 117 -5.49 -4.99 12.77
CA VAL A 117 -6.53 -4.75 11.76
C VAL A 117 -5.90 -4.49 10.40
N PHE A 118 -4.87 -3.65 10.34
CA PHE A 118 -4.14 -3.37 9.11
C PHE A 118 -3.40 -4.61 8.61
N ALA A 119 -2.75 -5.36 9.51
CA ALA A 119 -2.11 -6.62 9.17
C ALA A 119 -3.12 -7.64 8.60
N SER A 120 -4.34 -7.70 9.14
CA SER A 120 -5.41 -8.56 8.61
C SER A 120 -5.87 -8.11 7.23
N ILE A 121 -5.99 -6.80 7.00
CA ILE A 121 -6.36 -6.27 5.68
C ILE A 121 -5.25 -6.55 4.66
N ALA A 122 -3.98 -6.33 5.01
CA ALA A 122 -2.84 -6.58 4.14
C ALA A 122 -2.71 -8.05 3.73
N ARG A 123 -3.11 -9.00 4.59
CA ARG A 123 -3.11 -10.45 4.28
C ARG A 123 -4.15 -10.85 3.24
N GLU A 124 -5.16 -10.02 3.02
CA GLU A 124 -6.26 -10.27 2.07
C GLU A 124 -6.02 -9.64 0.70
N MET A 125 -4.93 -8.88 0.53
CA MET A 125 -4.50 -8.26 -0.73
C MET A 125 -3.60 -9.19 -1.53
#